data_AF-A0A535V5R5-F1
#
_entry.id   AF-A0A535V5R5-F1
#
_cell.length_a   1.000
_cell.length_b   1.000
_cell.length_c   1.000
_cell.angle_alpha   90.00
_cell.angle_beta   90.00
_cell.angle_gamma   90.00
#
_symmetry.space_group_name_H-M   'P 1'
#
loop_
_entity.id
_entity.type
_entity.pdbx_description
1 polymer ?
#
loop_
_entity_poly.entity_id
_entity_poly.type
_entity_poly.pdbx_seq_one_letter_code
_entity_poly.pdbx_strand_id
1 'polypeptide(L)'
;MWMVSISVASGGSAMAISVHPLRIFVSHSAKDNDFCVKLVNDLKRVLGENAQIWCDASNEEQGNKGDEGGSAWLPEFEAQVVAQDTHDVLLVLLSPDAVASTRVNNEIDQAWQRKNSSGGMQIIPVLYRPCDVRQDIDTLQVVSFLPPKAYDAAFAELLTAISTINSTPPAEVTMFTTLPSQIVKPKPHLSWSLAALCFVLGLAVGGGSIFWLIAPKSSNAEQVASIKLGEQPCPNTVKAPAHWAPLLGLVKGDENLVEHVSCGSLIGKSSLQTLVTVRLVGGTAAYQNLFVYDNIMAVKPLLLFSLFRLVQGDAKISNHNTIITSEVDPASSVNTGRPNADLVPDLYREFEWFDRENAFVQVSFPGFFPDLTRFQAETDQAKADRGQDPWKRDAKITAQHLAAKFYAWDANAPATLESGGGLHDIQAVVSVKNTGASGGTIKVMLSRLTGNANGGIWEVTAVESNGIAINSPESRRLLSNPVDVDVTVDSTLKGQKGALIILDHLYKAIGGASVSDLFSASLPQILFFSSLDGMGGSPHYPYAEEGVLTLVIGDASGKIIAATMQKELLGS
;
A
#
# COMPACT_ATOMS: atom_id res chain seq x y z
N MET A 1 -33.85 -14.47 -59.53
CA MET A 1 -32.91 -13.45 -59.03
C MET A 1 -33.07 -13.38 -57.52
N TRP A 2 -32.27 -14.17 -56.81
CA TRP A 2 -32.12 -14.13 -55.36
C TRP A 2 -30.65 -13.75 -55.12
N MET A 3 -30.40 -12.64 -54.42
CA MET A 3 -29.08 -12.31 -53.89
C MET A 3 -29.24 -11.93 -52.42
N VAL A 4 -28.50 -12.68 -51.61
CA VAL A 4 -28.24 -12.47 -50.19
C VAL A 4 -27.29 -11.27 -50.08
N SER A 5 -27.48 -10.40 -49.09
CA SER A 5 -26.47 -9.44 -48.66
C SER A 5 -26.27 -9.53 -47.15
N ILE A 6 -25.00 -9.73 -46.79
CA ILE A 6 -24.42 -9.79 -45.46
C ILE A 6 -24.22 -8.35 -44.98
N SER A 7 -24.58 -8.03 -43.74
CA SER A 7 -24.16 -6.79 -43.07
C SER A 7 -23.32 -7.15 -41.85
N VAL A 8 -22.08 -6.67 -41.84
CA VAL A 8 -21.10 -6.84 -40.76
C VAL A 8 -21.32 -5.74 -39.73
N ALA A 9 -21.45 -6.11 -38.45
CA ALA A 9 -21.45 -5.19 -37.32
C ALA A 9 -20.03 -5.01 -36.80
N SER A 10 -19.48 -3.80 -36.86
CA SER A 10 -18.24 -3.41 -36.19
C SER A 10 -18.57 -2.78 -34.83
N GLY A 11 -18.47 -3.57 -33.75
CA GLY A 11 -18.47 -3.07 -32.38
C GLY A 11 -17.07 -2.62 -31.99
N GLY A 12 -16.83 -1.31 -31.97
CA GLY A 12 -15.69 -0.72 -31.28
C GLY A 12 -16.13 -0.25 -29.90
N SER A 13 -15.65 -0.90 -28.84
CA SER A 13 -15.73 -0.35 -27.48
C SER A 13 -14.70 0.75 -27.34
N ALA A 14 -15.15 1.97 -27.07
CA ALA A 14 -14.31 3.11 -26.75
C ALA A 14 -13.57 2.86 -25.43
N MET A 15 -12.26 3.17 -25.43
CA MET A 15 -11.42 3.21 -24.25
C MET A 15 -11.86 4.33 -23.30
N ALA A 16 -12.01 4.04 -22.01
CA ALA A 16 -12.13 5.05 -20.97
C ALA A 16 -10.72 5.38 -20.44
N ILE A 17 -10.28 6.61 -20.67
CA ILE A 17 -9.15 7.21 -19.96
C ILE A 17 -9.62 7.44 -18.52
N SER A 18 -8.94 6.86 -17.53
CA SER A 18 -9.20 7.14 -16.11
C SER A 18 -8.72 8.56 -15.81
N VAL A 19 -9.64 9.52 -15.84
CA VAL A 19 -9.42 10.87 -15.34
C VAL A 19 -9.86 10.83 -13.88
N HIS A 20 -8.95 11.03 -12.93
CA HIS A 20 -9.36 11.17 -11.54
C HIS A 20 -10.40 12.29 -11.40
N PRO A 21 -11.50 12.07 -10.64
CA PRO A 21 -12.55 13.06 -10.54
C PRO A 21 -12.02 14.32 -9.84
N LEU A 22 -12.39 15.50 -10.34
CA LEU A 22 -11.99 16.78 -9.75
C LEU A 22 -12.61 16.91 -8.36
N ARG A 23 -11.80 17.02 -7.31
CA ARG A 23 -12.27 17.11 -5.92
C ARG A 23 -12.21 18.55 -5.41
N ILE A 24 -13.35 19.09 -5.00
CA ILE A 24 -13.49 20.46 -4.52
C ILE A 24 -14.10 20.47 -3.13
N PHE A 25 -13.39 21.04 -2.15
CA PHE A 25 -13.93 21.29 -0.82
C PHE A 25 -14.20 22.78 -0.63
N VAL A 26 -15.32 23.10 0.02
CA VAL A 26 -15.70 24.48 0.35
C VAL A 26 -15.60 24.71 1.87
N SER A 27 -14.50 25.31 2.30
CA SER A 27 -14.27 25.75 3.68
C SER A 27 -15.09 27.01 3.99
N HIS A 28 -15.84 26.98 5.09
CA HIS A 28 -16.76 28.06 5.46
C HIS A 28 -17.09 28.05 6.96
N SER A 29 -17.68 29.15 7.45
CA SER A 29 -18.27 29.20 8.79
C SER A 29 -19.68 28.60 8.77
N ALA A 30 -20.13 27.98 9.87
CA ALA A 30 -21.50 27.47 10.01
C ALA A 30 -22.57 28.53 9.68
N LYS A 31 -22.28 29.82 9.92
CA LYS A 31 -23.17 30.95 9.59
C LYS A 31 -23.26 31.26 8.10
N ASP A 32 -22.41 30.66 7.27
CA ASP A 32 -22.40 30.79 5.82
C ASP A 32 -22.95 29.54 5.10
N ASN A 33 -23.53 28.59 5.85
CA ASN A 33 -23.97 27.29 5.33
C ASN A 33 -24.98 27.41 4.18
N ASP A 34 -25.95 28.33 4.27
CA ASP A 34 -26.94 28.56 3.21
C ASP A 34 -26.29 28.91 1.87
N PHE A 35 -25.24 29.74 1.91
CA PHE A 35 -24.50 30.09 0.70
C PHE A 35 -23.62 28.93 0.23
N CYS A 36 -23.02 28.18 1.16
CA CYS A 36 -22.25 26.98 0.83
C CYS A 36 -23.09 25.94 0.09
N VAL A 37 -24.25 25.58 0.64
CA VAL A 37 -25.18 24.59 0.06
C VAL A 37 -25.61 25.03 -1.33
N LYS A 38 -25.95 26.32 -1.51
CA LYS A 38 -26.29 26.88 -2.82
C LYS A 38 -25.13 26.71 -3.81
N LEU A 39 -23.93 27.14 -3.42
CA LEU A 39 -22.74 27.11 -4.27
C LEU A 39 -22.35 25.68 -4.67
N VAL A 40 -22.37 24.73 -3.73
CA VAL A 40 -22.06 23.32 -3.99
C VAL A 40 -23.06 22.71 -4.97
N ASN A 41 -24.36 22.98 -4.80
CA ASN A 41 -25.39 22.48 -5.72
C ASN A 41 -25.22 23.06 -7.14
N ASP A 42 -24.90 24.35 -7.25
CA ASP A 42 -24.66 25.00 -8.53
C ASP A 42 -23.38 24.46 -9.21
N LEU A 43 -22.31 24.21 -8.45
CA LEU A 43 -21.09 23.58 -8.98
C LEU A 43 -21.34 22.15 -9.44
N LYS A 44 -22.06 21.32 -8.65
CA LYS A 44 -22.42 19.94 -9.04
C LYS A 44 -23.22 19.92 -10.34
N ARG A 45 -24.17 20.86 -10.48
CA ARG A 45 -25.00 21.00 -11.68
C ARG A 45 -24.18 21.32 -12.93
N VAL A 46 -23.10 22.10 -12.82
CA VAL A 46 -22.28 22.52 -13.96
C VAL A 46 -21.10 21.59 -14.25
N LEU A 47 -20.45 21.04 -13.22
CA LEU A 47 -19.27 20.18 -13.37
C LEU A 47 -19.62 18.69 -13.57
N GLY A 48 -20.87 18.30 -13.27
CA GLY A 48 -21.38 16.95 -13.52
C GLY A 48 -20.80 15.87 -12.60
N GLU A 49 -21.04 14.60 -12.94
CA GLU A 49 -20.69 13.44 -12.10
C GLU A 49 -19.18 13.19 -11.97
N ASN A 50 -18.37 13.83 -12.80
CA ASN A 50 -16.91 13.72 -12.79
C ASN A 50 -16.24 14.64 -11.75
N ALA A 51 -17.01 15.43 -11.00
CA ALA A 51 -16.50 16.27 -9.91
C ALA A 51 -17.12 15.86 -8.57
N GLN A 52 -16.27 15.67 -7.56
CA GLN A 52 -16.70 15.44 -6.19
C GLN A 52 -16.63 16.77 -5.44
N ILE A 53 -17.78 17.27 -5.00
CA ILE A 53 -17.90 18.62 -4.43
C ILE A 53 -18.68 18.55 -3.12
N TRP A 54 -18.11 19.09 -2.05
CA TRP A 54 -18.73 19.03 -0.72
C TRP A 54 -18.37 20.23 0.15
N CYS A 55 -19.16 20.42 1.21
CA CYS A 55 -18.83 21.30 2.32
C CYS A 55 -19.30 20.75 3.65
N ASP A 56 -18.78 21.29 4.74
CA ASP A 56 -19.09 20.80 6.08
C ASP A 56 -20.55 21.06 6.47
N ALA A 57 -21.26 20.03 6.92
CA ALA A 57 -22.53 20.17 7.62
C ALA A 57 -22.24 20.12 9.12
N SER A 58 -21.89 21.26 9.72
CA SER A 58 -21.70 21.31 11.17
C SER A 58 -23.03 21.10 11.90
N ASN A 59 -23.11 20.04 12.71
CA ASN A 59 -24.22 19.69 13.61
C ASN A 59 -24.42 20.69 14.77
N GLU A 60 -24.61 21.98 14.49
CA GLU A 60 -24.93 22.97 15.53
C GLU A 60 -26.45 23.20 15.71
N GLU A 61 -27.31 22.56 14.91
CA GLU A 61 -28.78 22.74 15.00
C GLU A 61 -29.65 21.47 14.91
N GLN A 62 -29.14 20.29 15.29
CA GLN A 62 -30.01 19.12 15.59
C GLN A 62 -30.10 18.86 17.09
N GLY A 63 -30.74 19.78 17.79
CA GLY A 63 -31.52 19.40 18.95
C GLY A 63 -32.73 18.60 18.48
N ASN A 64 -32.88 17.37 18.99
CA ASN A 64 -34.03 16.49 18.79
C ASN A 64 -34.35 16.05 17.35
N LYS A 65 -33.75 14.94 16.91
CA LYS A 65 -34.51 13.85 16.29
C LYS A 65 -34.02 12.51 16.83
N GLY A 66 -34.84 11.91 17.68
CA GLY A 66 -34.71 10.51 18.06
C GLY A 66 -35.13 9.58 16.92
N ASP A 67 -34.65 8.35 17.04
CA ASP A 67 -35.28 7.13 16.57
C ASP A 67 -35.43 6.92 15.06
N GLU A 68 -34.31 6.88 14.33
CA GLU A 68 -34.17 5.97 13.17
C GLU A 68 -32.76 5.35 13.19
N GLY A 69 -32.68 4.05 13.52
CA GLY A 69 -31.43 3.31 13.60
C GLY A 69 -30.79 3.10 12.23
N GLY A 70 -29.48 3.38 12.14
CA GLY A 70 -28.63 2.99 11.02
C GLY A 70 -27.77 4.12 10.45
N SER A 71 -26.49 4.15 10.82
CA SER A 71 -25.35 4.52 9.96
C SER A 71 -25.35 5.86 9.18
N ALA A 72 -26.05 6.90 9.62
CA ALA A 72 -25.96 8.24 8.99
C ALA A 72 -24.69 9.03 9.36
N TRP A 73 -24.05 8.69 10.48
CA TRP A 73 -22.93 9.43 11.05
C TRP A 73 -21.59 9.27 10.28
N LEU A 74 -21.38 8.12 9.64
CA LEU A 74 -20.08 7.75 9.08
C LEU A 74 -19.75 8.37 7.71
N PRO A 75 -20.70 8.50 6.76
CA PRO A 75 -20.43 9.24 5.53
C PRO A 75 -20.04 10.70 5.79
N GLU A 76 -20.51 11.30 6.90
CA GLU A 76 -20.16 12.66 7.31
C GLU A 76 -18.79 12.73 7.98
N PHE A 77 -18.39 11.75 8.80
CA PHE A 77 -17.04 11.65 9.36
C PHE A 77 -15.98 11.27 8.31
N GLU A 78 -16.28 10.31 7.43
CA GLU A 78 -15.45 9.99 6.26
C GLU A 78 -15.36 11.21 5.34
N ALA A 79 -16.46 11.91 5.07
CA ALA A 79 -16.42 13.17 4.33
C ALA A 79 -15.63 14.26 5.06
N GLN A 80 -15.62 14.34 6.38
CA GLN A 80 -14.83 15.32 7.15
C GLN A 80 -13.33 15.00 7.14
N VAL A 81 -12.94 13.73 7.24
CA VAL A 81 -11.52 13.32 7.16
C VAL A 81 -11.02 13.38 5.70
N VAL A 82 -11.83 12.93 4.74
CA VAL A 82 -11.58 13.11 3.30
C VAL A 82 -11.62 14.59 2.89
N ALA A 83 -12.43 15.43 3.54
CA ALA A 83 -12.47 16.87 3.32
C ALA A 83 -11.15 17.55 3.68
N GLN A 84 -10.53 17.16 4.80
CA GLN A 84 -9.28 17.77 5.24
C GLN A 84 -8.08 17.29 4.39
N ASP A 85 -8.13 16.06 3.84
CA ASP A 85 -6.94 15.44 3.22
C ASP A 85 -6.95 15.28 1.69
N THR A 86 -8.02 15.60 0.93
CA THR A 86 -8.12 15.13 -0.49
C THR A 86 -8.52 16.08 -1.58
N HIS A 87 -8.98 17.29 -1.30
CA HIS A 87 -9.43 18.13 -2.40
C HIS A 87 -8.25 18.58 -3.28
N ASP A 88 -8.48 18.69 -4.59
CA ASP A 88 -7.54 19.29 -5.54
C ASP A 88 -7.67 20.83 -5.51
N VAL A 89 -8.87 21.30 -5.13
CA VAL A 89 -9.21 22.71 -4.98
C VAL A 89 -9.86 22.96 -3.61
N LEU A 90 -9.27 23.86 -2.82
CA LEU A 90 -9.90 24.47 -1.65
C LEU A 90 -10.59 25.77 -2.06
N LEU A 91 -11.92 25.82 -1.99
CA LEU A 91 -12.68 27.07 -2.00
C LEU A 91 -12.81 27.59 -0.57
N VAL A 92 -12.41 28.83 -0.33
CA VAL A 92 -12.54 29.46 1.00
C VAL A 92 -13.63 30.54 0.94
N LEU A 93 -14.78 30.30 1.57
CA LEU A 93 -15.85 31.30 1.67
C LEU A 93 -15.46 32.39 2.68
N LEU A 94 -14.95 33.52 2.18
CA LEU A 94 -14.55 34.65 3.00
C LEU A 94 -15.77 35.47 3.43
N SER A 95 -15.90 35.57 4.75
CA SER A 95 -16.90 36.33 5.48
C SER A 95 -16.31 36.77 6.84
N PRO A 96 -16.90 37.73 7.56
CA PRO A 96 -16.45 38.09 8.90
C PRO A 96 -16.42 36.90 9.86
N ASP A 97 -17.38 35.98 9.74
CA ASP A 97 -17.49 34.81 10.61
C ASP A 97 -16.51 33.69 10.20
N ALA A 98 -16.16 33.59 8.92
CA ALA A 98 -15.15 32.65 8.43
C ALA A 98 -13.74 33.10 8.85
N VAL A 99 -13.42 34.39 8.72
CA VAL A 99 -12.13 34.94 9.18
C VAL A 99 -11.95 34.79 10.69
N ALA A 100 -13.03 34.93 11.47
CA ALA A 100 -13.01 34.72 12.91
C ALA A 100 -12.99 33.23 13.34
N SER A 101 -13.18 32.29 12.41
CA SER A 101 -13.28 30.87 12.73
C SER A 101 -11.91 30.21 12.83
N THR A 102 -11.56 29.67 14.01
CA THR A 102 -10.33 28.89 14.21
C THR A 102 -10.24 27.71 13.24
N ARG A 103 -11.39 27.09 12.93
CA ARG A 103 -11.45 25.94 12.03
C ARG A 103 -11.09 26.33 10.59
N VAL A 104 -11.71 27.37 10.05
CA VAL A 104 -11.42 27.86 8.70
C VAL A 104 -9.95 28.26 8.58
N ASN A 105 -9.40 28.92 9.61
CA ASN A 105 -7.97 29.28 9.62
C ASN A 105 -7.03 28.06 9.61
N ASN A 106 -7.34 27.00 10.36
CA ASN A 106 -6.56 25.77 10.35
C ASN A 106 -6.62 25.06 8.97
N GLU A 107 -7.80 25.03 8.33
CA GLU A 107 -7.98 24.45 6.99
C GLU A 107 -7.17 25.22 5.94
N ILE A 108 -7.12 26.55 6.05
CA ILE A 108 -6.28 27.39 5.18
C ILE A 108 -4.78 27.08 5.40
N ASP A 109 -4.34 26.94 6.66
CA ASP A 109 -2.93 26.64 6.98
C ASP A 109 -2.50 25.29 6.41
N GLN A 110 -3.37 24.27 6.53
CA GLN A 110 -3.14 22.95 5.94
C GLN A 110 -3.07 23.02 4.41
N ALA A 111 -3.95 23.78 3.77
CA ALA A 111 -3.93 23.93 2.31
C ALA A 111 -2.67 24.63 1.80
N TRP A 112 -2.15 25.62 2.54
CA TRP A 112 -0.87 26.27 2.20
C TRP A 112 0.32 25.32 2.32
N GLN A 113 0.36 24.47 3.35
CA GLN A 113 1.38 23.44 3.47
C GLN A 113 1.37 22.53 2.24
N ARG A 114 0.18 22.09 1.81
CA ARG A 114 0.01 21.22 0.64
C ARG A 114 0.36 21.89 -0.69
N LYS A 115 0.00 23.16 -0.86
CA LYS A 115 0.36 23.95 -2.06
C LYS A 115 1.87 24.09 -2.23
N ASN A 116 2.60 24.10 -1.12
CA ASN A 116 4.07 24.24 -1.11
C ASN A 116 4.81 22.89 -1.18
N SER A 117 4.09 21.76 -1.19
CA SER A 117 4.63 20.41 -1.44
C SER A 117 4.40 19.98 -2.90
N SER A 118 4.93 18.82 -3.31
CA SER A 118 4.74 18.25 -4.66
C SER A 118 3.28 17.90 -5.03
N GLY A 119 2.31 18.13 -4.14
CA GLY A 119 0.91 17.72 -4.25
C GLY A 119 -0.05 18.71 -4.94
N GLY A 120 0.41 19.87 -5.42
CA GLY A 120 -0.34 20.67 -6.40
C GLY A 120 -1.70 21.26 -5.96
N MET A 121 -1.89 21.57 -4.67
CA MET A 121 -3.14 22.15 -4.14
C MET A 121 -3.46 23.55 -4.71
N GLN A 122 -4.68 23.74 -5.22
CA GLN A 122 -5.19 25.08 -5.54
C GLN A 122 -6.04 25.65 -4.40
N ILE A 123 -5.77 26.91 -4.02
CA ILE A 123 -6.59 27.66 -3.06
C ILE A 123 -7.26 28.79 -3.82
N ILE A 124 -8.59 28.85 -3.80
CA ILE A 124 -9.40 29.91 -4.43
C ILE A 124 -10.22 30.61 -3.35
N PRO A 125 -9.87 31.86 -3.00
CA PRO A 125 -10.67 32.64 -2.08
C PRO A 125 -11.95 33.14 -2.76
N VAL A 126 -13.08 32.95 -2.09
CA VAL A 126 -14.42 33.33 -2.55
C VAL A 126 -14.97 34.39 -1.59
N LEU A 127 -14.93 35.66 -1.99
CA LEU A 127 -15.39 36.77 -1.15
C LEU A 127 -16.91 36.89 -1.21
N TYR A 128 -17.59 36.33 -0.21
CA TYR A 128 -19.05 36.28 -0.10
C TYR A 128 -19.62 37.45 0.72
N ARG A 129 -18.95 37.85 1.81
CA ARG A 129 -19.31 39.04 2.62
C ARG A 129 -18.07 39.90 2.87
N PRO A 130 -18.19 41.24 2.95
CA PRO A 130 -17.04 42.11 3.22
C PRO A 130 -16.38 41.75 4.55
N CYS A 131 -15.07 41.51 4.56
CA CYS A 131 -14.29 41.16 5.74
C CYS A 131 -12.81 41.51 5.56
N ASP A 132 -12.07 41.60 6.67
CA ASP A 132 -10.63 41.78 6.66
C ASP A 132 -9.94 40.44 6.35
N VAL A 133 -9.44 40.29 5.13
CA VAL A 133 -8.86 39.03 4.64
C VAL A 133 -7.46 38.82 5.22
N ARG A 134 -7.13 37.57 5.54
CA ARG A 134 -5.79 37.17 6.00
C ARG A 134 -4.73 37.56 4.97
N GLN A 135 -3.61 38.11 5.41
CA GLN A 135 -2.60 38.75 4.52
C GLN A 135 -2.04 37.82 3.44
N ASP A 136 -1.86 36.54 3.75
CA ASP A 136 -1.38 35.54 2.80
C ASP A 136 -2.46 35.12 1.80
N ILE A 137 -3.73 35.11 2.19
CA ILE A 137 -4.87 34.85 1.29
C ILE A 137 -5.11 36.02 0.33
N ASP A 138 -4.85 37.25 0.77
CA ASP A 138 -4.93 38.47 -0.05
C ASP A 138 -3.91 38.47 -1.22
N THR A 139 -2.90 37.60 -1.17
CA THR A 139 -1.95 37.41 -2.29
C THR A 139 -2.53 36.57 -3.44
N LEU A 140 -3.67 35.91 -3.23
CA LEU A 140 -4.32 35.05 -4.23
C LEU A 140 -5.39 35.82 -5.01
N GLN A 141 -5.69 35.35 -6.23
CA GLN A 141 -6.80 35.91 -7.00
C GLN A 141 -8.13 35.58 -6.31
N VAL A 142 -8.78 36.61 -5.75
CA VAL A 142 -10.07 36.50 -5.07
C VAL A 142 -11.22 36.57 -6.07
N VAL A 143 -12.16 35.61 -6.00
CA VAL A 143 -13.43 35.66 -6.74
C VAL A 143 -14.49 36.31 -5.86
N SER A 144 -14.95 37.51 -6.24
CA SER A 144 -15.91 38.27 -5.44
C SER A 144 -17.37 38.01 -5.84
N PHE A 145 -18.19 37.67 -4.86
CA PHE A 145 -19.66 37.55 -4.95
C PHE A 145 -20.37 38.78 -4.32
N LEU A 146 -19.65 39.88 -4.09
CA LEU A 146 -20.21 41.10 -3.52
C LEU A 146 -21.02 41.91 -4.54
N PRO A 147 -22.12 42.58 -4.12
CA PRO A 147 -22.79 43.57 -4.94
C PRO A 147 -21.83 44.70 -5.39
N PRO A 148 -22.02 45.29 -6.59
CA PRO A 148 -23.15 45.11 -7.50
C PRO A 148 -23.01 43.91 -8.46
N LYS A 149 -22.02 43.04 -8.28
CA LYS A 149 -21.82 41.89 -9.17
C LYS A 149 -22.97 40.89 -9.00
N ALA A 150 -23.59 40.50 -10.11
CA ALA A 150 -24.62 39.48 -10.10
C ALA A 150 -24.02 38.10 -9.81
N TYR A 151 -24.77 37.24 -9.13
CA TYR A 151 -24.33 35.88 -8.75
C TYR A 151 -23.82 35.08 -9.96
N ASP A 152 -24.55 35.07 -11.08
CA ASP A 152 -24.18 34.29 -12.26
C ASP A 152 -22.84 34.75 -12.88
N ALA A 153 -22.55 36.06 -12.81
CA ALA A 153 -21.28 36.61 -13.28
C ALA A 153 -20.12 36.21 -12.37
N ALA A 154 -20.31 36.29 -11.05
CA ALA A 154 -19.32 35.83 -10.07
C ALA A 154 -19.09 34.30 -10.16
N PHE A 155 -20.16 33.55 -10.41
CA PHE A 155 -20.11 32.10 -10.57
C PHE A 155 -19.36 31.68 -11.85
N ALA A 156 -19.53 32.39 -12.96
CA ALA A 156 -18.75 32.15 -14.18
C ALA A 156 -17.25 32.43 -14.00
N GLU A 157 -16.90 33.48 -13.24
CA GLU A 157 -15.50 33.75 -12.85
C GLU A 157 -14.93 32.62 -12.00
N LEU A 158 -15.70 32.08 -11.06
CA LEU A 158 -15.30 30.94 -10.24
C LEU A 158 -15.01 29.69 -11.09
N LEU A 159 -15.88 29.37 -12.04
CA LEU A 159 -15.67 28.24 -12.97
C LEU A 159 -14.40 28.43 -13.82
N THR A 160 -14.13 29.66 -14.24
CA THR A 160 -12.90 29.99 -14.97
C THR A 160 -11.67 29.73 -14.11
N ALA A 161 -11.69 30.19 -12.85
CA ALA A 161 -10.62 29.97 -11.88
C ALA A 161 -10.36 28.48 -11.59
N ILE A 162 -11.41 27.65 -11.59
CA ILE A 162 -11.31 26.19 -11.45
C ILE A 162 -10.73 25.53 -12.72
N SER A 163 -11.08 26.01 -13.92
CA SER A 163 -10.76 25.36 -15.21
C SER A 163 -9.35 25.59 -15.78
N THR A 164 -8.60 26.60 -15.29
CA THR A 164 -7.38 27.11 -15.94
C THR A 164 -6.18 26.12 -15.95
N ILE A 165 -6.33 24.89 -15.44
CA ILE A 165 -5.20 23.95 -15.21
C ILE A 165 -5.38 22.58 -15.90
N ASN A 166 -6.54 22.26 -16.51
CA ASN A 166 -6.75 20.99 -17.23
C ASN A 166 -6.17 20.91 -18.67
N SER A 167 -5.36 21.88 -19.09
CA SER A 167 -4.83 21.97 -20.47
C SER A 167 -3.31 21.83 -20.53
N THR A 168 -2.79 20.62 -20.29
CA THR A 168 -1.47 20.21 -20.82
C THR A 168 -1.68 18.91 -21.62
N PRO A 169 -1.55 18.89 -22.96
CA PRO A 169 -1.92 17.71 -23.75
C PRO A 169 -0.78 16.67 -23.80
N PRO A 170 -1.04 15.37 -23.59
CA PRO A 170 -0.13 14.28 -23.96
C PRO A 170 -0.25 13.96 -25.46
N ALA A 171 0.89 13.61 -26.08
CA ALA A 171 0.98 13.22 -27.49
C ALA A 171 0.29 11.87 -27.76
N GLU A 172 -0.38 11.81 -28.91
CA GLU A 172 -1.24 10.72 -29.40
C GLU A 172 -0.41 9.60 -30.06
N VAL A 173 -0.54 8.33 -29.61
CA VAL A 173 -0.06 7.16 -30.36
C VAL A 173 -1.07 6.00 -30.33
N THR A 174 -1.43 5.59 -31.54
CA THR A 174 -2.39 4.56 -31.96
C THR A 174 -2.07 3.14 -31.50
N MET A 175 -3.09 2.43 -31.01
CA MET A 175 -3.04 1.01 -30.60
C MET A 175 -3.23 0.02 -31.76
N PHE A 176 -2.53 -1.11 -31.71
CA PHE A 176 -2.86 -2.33 -32.47
C PHE A 176 -3.07 -3.52 -31.52
N THR A 177 -4.11 -4.29 -31.83
CA THR A 177 -4.74 -5.29 -30.97
C THR A 177 -4.41 -6.72 -31.41
N THR A 178 -4.33 -7.63 -30.42
CA THR A 178 -4.77 -9.06 -30.39
C THR A 178 -3.78 -10.23 -30.47
N LEU A 179 -4.15 -11.23 -29.62
CA LEU A 179 -4.00 -12.71 -29.64
C LEU A 179 -2.88 -13.35 -28.79
N PRO A 180 -3.01 -14.63 -28.40
CA PRO A 180 -4.13 -15.31 -27.74
C PRO A 180 -3.73 -16.10 -26.48
N SER A 181 -4.67 -16.26 -25.55
CA SER A 181 -4.61 -17.20 -24.43
C SER A 181 -4.54 -18.64 -24.92
N GLN A 182 -3.82 -19.52 -24.21
CA GLN A 182 -4.20 -20.90 -23.82
C GLN A 182 -3.00 -21.61 -23.18
N ILE A 183 -3.03 -21.83 -21.85
CA ILE A 183 -2.19 -22.83 -21.19
C ILE A 183 -3.06 -23.70 -20.28
N VAL A 184 -2.98 -25.00 -20.55
CA VAL A 184 -3.73 -26.12 -19.99
C VAL A 184 -3.18 -26.52 -18.62
N LYS A 185 -4.06 -26.77 -17.65
CA LYS A 185 -3.76 -27.37 -16.34
C LYS A 185 -3.55 -28.89 -16.46
N PRO A 186 -2.55 -29.49 -15.79
CA PRO A 186 -2.58 -30.91 -15.45
C PRO A 186 -2.91 -31.16 -13.97
N LYS A 187 -3.66 -32.25 -13.77
CA LYS A 187 -4.15 -32.85 -12.52
C LYS A 187 -3.05 -33.55 -11.71
N PRO A 188 -3.23 -33.71 -10.39
CA PRO A 188 -2.23 -34.29 -9.50
C PRO A 188 -2.28 -35.83 -9.53
N HIS A 189 -1.14 -36.47 -9.24
CA HIS A 189 -1.09 -37.86 -8.81
C HIS A 189 -0.40 -37.98 -7.46
N LEU A 190 -1.04 -38.81 -6.66
CA LEU A 190 -0.80 -39.22 -5.29
C LEU A 190 0.12 -40.44 -5.29
N SER A 191 1.09 -40.55 -4.38
CA SER A 191 1.43 -41.79 -3.65
C SER A 191 2.65 -41.64 -2.74
N TRP A 192 2.51 -42.21 -1.55
CA TRP A 192 3.44 -42.33 -0.43
C TRP A 192 4.70 -43.15 -0.72
N SER A 193 5.78 -42.96 0.07
CA SER A 193 6.09 -43.81 1.24
C SER A 193 7.47 -43.57 1.86
N LEU A 194 7.50 -43.79 3.18
CA LEU A 194 8.56 -43.76 4.20
C LEU A 194 9.92 -44.41 3.87
N ALA A 195 10.99 -43.83 4.44
CA ALA A 195 12.01 -44.49 5.29
C ALA A 195 12.86 -43.37 5.96
N ALA A 196 12.93 -43.19 7.30
CA ALA A 196 13.69 -43.97 8.30
C ALA A 196 15.19 -44.03 7.95
N LEU A 197 16.20 -43.78 8.79
CA LEU A 197 16.33 -43.51 10.22
C LEU A 197 17.84 -43.22 10.48
N CYS A 198 18.14 -42.45 11.54
CA CYS A 198 19.30 -42.60 12.45
C CYS A 198 20.77 -42.22 12.06
N PHE A 199 21.32 -41.34 12.93
CA PHE A 199 22.48 -41.55 13.84
C PHE A 199 23.68 -40.57 13.76
N VAL A 200 23.76 -39.76 14.82
CA VAL A 200 24.88 -39.51 15.76
C VAL A 200 25.79 -38.28 15.66
N LEU A 201 25.72 -37.55 16.78
CA LEU A 201 26.62 -36.63 17.47
C LEU A 201 28.13 -36.75 17.20
N GLY A 202 28.77 -35.58 17.22
CA GLY A 202 30.16 -35.38 17.63
C GLY A 202 30.42 -33.93 18.04
N LEU A 203 30.39 -33.65 19.35
CA LEU A 203 30.89 -32.43 19.99
C LEU A 203 32.43 -32.46 20.06
N ALA A 204 33.09 -31.32 19.84
CA ALA A 204 34.31 -30.93 20.57
C ALA A 204 34.72 -29.44 20.33
N VAL A 205 34.38 -28.61 21.32
CA VAL A 205 35.21 -27.64 22.08
C VAL A 205 36.57 -27.19 21.50
N GLY A 206 36.78 -25.85 21.48
CA GLY A 206 37.92 -25.23 22.21
C GLY A 206 38.83 -24.24 21.50
N GLY A 207 38.97 -23.03 22.09
CA GLY A 207 40.06 -22.06 21.87
C GLY A 207 39.56 -20.75 21.26
N GLY A 208 39.48 -19.59 21.93
CA GLY A 208 40.37 -19.04 22.94
C GLY A 208 41.25 -17.97 22.29
N SER A 209 40.82 -16.71 22.26
CA SER A 209 41.69 -15.57 21.93
C SER A 209 41.28 -14.32 22.69
N ILE A 210 42.31 -13.73 23.27
CA ILE A 210 42.32 -12.68 24.28
C ILE A 210 42.22 -11.33 23.55
N PHE A 211 41.21 -10.53 23.87
CA PHE A 211 41.16 -9.11 23.47
C PHE A 211 41.34 -8.21 24.69
N TRP A 212 42.21 -7.23 24.51
CA TRP A 212 42.65 -6.24 25.49
C TRP A 212 41.50 -5.39 26.05
N LEU A 213 41.46 -5.27 27.38
CA LEU A 213 40.66 -4.31 28.13
C LEU A 213 41.11 -2.88 27.82
N ILE A 214 40.27 -2.12 27.14
CA ILE A 214 40.30 -0.66 27.19
C ILE A 214 39.03 -0.24 27.93
N ALA A 215 39.18 0.21 29.18
CA ALA A 215 38.09 0.78 29.95
C ALA A 215 37.71 2.16 29.36
N PRO A 216 36.46 2.38 28.91
CA PRO A 216 36.01 3.73 28.65
C PRO A 216 35.71 4.43 29.98
N LYS A 217 36.33 5.60 30.12
CA LYS A 217 36.04 6.64 31.09
C LYS A 217 34.52 6.86 31.20
N SER A 218 34.01 6.87 32.42
CA SER A 218 32.62 7.19 32.74
C SER A 218 32.21 8.53 32.11
N SER A 219 31.41 8.46 31.05
CA SER A 219 30.49 9.53 30.70
C SER A 219 29.12 9.11 31.21
N ASN A 220 28.38 10.03 31.82
CA ASN A 220 26.99 9.83 32.17
C ASN A 220 26.23 9.45 30.89
N ALA A 221 26.06 8.14 30.68
CA ALA A 221 25.10 7.62 29.73
C ALA A 221 23.73 7.89 30.36
N GLU A 222 23.09 8.96 29.91
CA GLU A 222 21.64 9.07 29.97
C GLU A 222 21.12 7.78 29.32
N GLN A 223 20.52 6.89 30.12
CA GLN A 223 19.93 5.65 29.63
C GLN A 223 18.86 6.03 28.60
N VAL A 224 19.19 5.94 27.32
CA VAL A 224 18.18 5.90 26.26
C VAL A 224 17.35 4.66 26.57
N ALA A 225 16.15 4.86 27.11
CA ALA A 225 15.23 3.77 27.37
C ALA A 225 15.09 2.97 26.07
N SER A 226 15.44 1.68 26.10
CA SER A 226 15.34 0.84 24.92
C SER A 226 13.89 0.79 24.46
N ILE A 227 13.65 1.19 23.22
CA ILE A 227 12.33 1.13 22.60
C ILE A 227 11.93 -0.35 22.55
N LYS A 228 10.82 -0.68 23.20
CA LYS A 228 10.26 -2.03 23.13
C LYS A 228 9.58 -2.21 21.79
N LEU A 229 9.90 -3.31 21.12
CA LEU A 229 9.30 -3.72 19.87
C LEU A 229 8.02 -4.52 20.12
N GLY A 230 7.08 -4.46 19.17
CA GLY A 230 5.82 -5.18 19.23
C GLY A 230 4.76 -4.49 20.06
N GLU A 231 3.57 -5.09 20.06
CA GLU A 231 2.45 -4.65 20.89
C GLU A 231 2.84 -4.59 22.37
N GLN A 232 2.48 -3.48 23.01
CA GLN A 232 2.71 -3.20 24.42
C GLN A 232 1.37 -3.08 25.16
N PRO A 233 1.35 -3.35 26.49
CA PRO A 233 0.14 -3.14 27.29
C PRO A 233 -0.35 -1.69 27.20
N CYS A 234 -1.59 -1.50 26.74
CA CYS A 234 -2.27 -0.21 26.79
C CYS A 234 -2.61 0.18 28.23
N PRO A 235 -2.61 1.49 28.57
CA PRO A 235 -3.26 1.98 29.77
C PRO A 235 -4.73 1.53 29.84
N ASN A 236 -5.23 1.20 31.04
CA ASN A 236 -6.58 0.65 31.22
C ASN A 236 -7.69 1.53 30.63
N THR A 237 -7.54 2.86 30.72
CA THR A 237 -8.49 3.82 30.15
C THR A 237 -8.46 3.79 28.63
N VAL A 238 -7.26 3.81 28.05
CA VAL A 238 -7.03 3.78 26.60
C VAL A 238 -7.55 2.48 25.99
N LYS A 239 -7.36 1.34 26.67
CA LYS A 239 -7.79 0.02 26.18
C LYS A 239 -9.32 -0.09 26.02
N ALA A 240 -10.10 0.74 26.70
CA ALA A 240 -11.55 0.65 26.69
C ALA A 240 -12.14 1.23 25.38
N PRO A 241 -12.97 0.48 24.63
CA PRO A 241 -13.69 0.99 23.46
C PRO A 241 -14.42 2.33 23.69
N ALA A 242 -15.03 2.49 24.87
CA ALA A 242 -15.75 3.70 25.27
C ALA A 242 -14.86 4.95 25.39
N HIS A 243 -13.54 4.81 25.51
CA HIS A 243 -12.62 5.96 25.47
C HIS A 243 -12.54 6.56 24.06
N TRP A 244 -12.59 5.71 23.03
CA TRP A 244 -12.40 6.09 21.64
C TRP A 244 -13.69 6.53 20.95
N ALA A 245 -14.84 5.98 21.35
CA ALA A 245 -16.13 6.32 20.76
C ALA A 245 -16.36 7.83 20.56
N PRO A 246 -16.23 8.70 21.58
CA PRO A 246 -16.44 10.14 21.40
C PRO A 246 -15.36 10.82 20.55
N LEU A 247 -14.11 10.32 20.58
CA LEU A 247 -13.00 10.86 19.78
C LEU A 247 -13.14 10.53 18.29
N LEU A 248 -13.73 9.37 18.04
CA LEU A 248 -14.06 8.89 16.72
C LEU A 248 -15.40 9.44 16.25
N GLY A 249 -16.14 10.22 17.04
CA GLY A 249 -17.47 10.75 16.69
C GLY A 249 -18.63 9.75 16.81
N LEU A 250 -18.39 8.51 17.26
CA LEU A 250 -19.42 7.49 17.40
C LEU A 250 -20.52 7.94 18.37
N VAL A 251 -21.78 7.69 17.99
CA VAL A 251 -22.93 7.97 18.86
C VAL A 251 -22.97 6.97 20.02
N LYS A 252 -23.56 7.38 21.14
CA LYS A 252 -23.70 6.53 22.33
C LYS A 252 -24.49 5.27 21.98
N GLY A 253 -23.93 4.09 22.27
CA GLY A 253 -24.46 2.78 21.86
C GLY A 253 -23.66 2.10 20.74
N ASP A 254 -22.87 2.86 19.99
CA ASP A 254 -21.99 2.36 18.93
C ASP A 254 -20.56 2.06 19.40
N GLU A 255 -20.32 2.05 20.73
CA GLU A 255 -18.99 1.74 21.27
C GLU A 255 -18.51 0.34 20.88
N ASN A 256 -19.46 -0.57 20.60
CA ASN A 256 -19.19 -1.93 20.14
C ASN A 256 -18.65 -1.98 18.70
N LEU A 257 -18.68 -0.88 17.95
CA LEU A 257 -18.06 -0.79 16.63
C LEU A 257 -16.53 -0.66 16.73
N VAL A 258 -15.99 -0.20 17.86
CA VAL A 258 -14.55 -0.25 18.13
C VAL A 258 -14.18 -1.69 18.49
N GLU A 259 -13.52 -2.38 17.56
CA GLU A 259 -13.28 -3.82 17.65
C GLU A 259 -11.99 -4.14 18.40
N HIS A 260 -10.89 -3.47 18.02
CA HIS A 260 -9.60 -3.67 18.66
C HIS A 260 -8.91 -2.34 19.00
N VAL A 261 -8.25 -2.35 20.15
CA VAL A 261 -7.39 -1.26 20.63
C VAL A 261 -6.07 -1.88 21.07
N SER A 262 -4.98 -1.55 20.39
CA SER A 262 -3.63 -2.02 20.68
C SER A 262 -2.66 -0.85 20.79
N CYS A 263 -1.60 -1.00 21.59
CA CYS A 263 -0.63 0.07 21.82
C CYS A 263 0.77 -0.39 21.44
N GLY A 264 1.61 0.53 21.00
CA GLY A 264 2.99 0.24 20.63
C GLY A 264 3.81 1.50 20.46
N SER A 265 5.12 1.34 20.39
CA SER A 265 6.07 2.45 20.20
C SER A 265 6.27 2.73 18.71
N LEU A 266 5.18 3.14 18.03
CA LEU A 266 5.10 3.20 16.57
C LEU A 266 5.93 4.34 15.94
N ILE A 267 6.17 5.42 16.67
CA ILE A 267 6.94 6.58 16.16
C ILE A 267 8.44 6.54 16.53
N GLY A 268 8.96 5.37 16.89
CA GLY A 268 10.37 5.23 17.27
C GLY A 268 10.76 5.96 18.56
N LYS A 269 9.80 6.23 19.44
CA LYS A 269 10.01 6.84 20.76
C LYS A 269 9.46 5.94 21.86
N SER A 270 9.83 6.19 23.11
CA SER A 270 9.32 5.43 24.25
C SER A 270 7.85 5.72 24.60
N SER A 271 7.25 6.77 24.02
CA SER A 271 5.82 7.05 24.13
C SER A 271 5.01 6.04 23.33
N LEU A 272 3.88 5.61 23.91
CA LEU A 272 2.95 4.70 23.25
C LEU A 272 2.00 5.48 22.34
N GLN A 273 1.83 4.96 21.13
CA GLN A 273 0.73 5.28 20.23
C GLN A 273 -0.33 4.18 20.33
N THR A 274 -1.55 4.49 19.94
CA THR A 274 -2.66 3.53 19.93
C THR A 274 -3.18 3.32 18.52
N LEU A 275 -3.23 2.06 18.08
CA LEU A 275 -3.96 1.61 16.91
C LEU A 275 -5.38 1.24 17.35
N VAL A 276 -6.37 1.87 16.71
CA VAL A 276 -7.80 1.64 16.96
C VAL A 276 -8.44 1.16 15.67
N THR A 277 -9.12 0.02 15.72
CA THR A 277 -9.87 -0.51 14.58
C THR A 277 -11.37 -0.37 14.82
N VAL A 278 -12.09 0.16 13.82
CA VAL A 278 -13.55 0.38 13.87
C VAL A 278 -14.23 -0.41 12.75
N ARG A 279 -15.09 -1.36 13.13
CA ARG A 279 -15.85 -2.18 12.20
C ARG A 279 -17.07 -1.42 11.71
N LEU A 280 -17.24 -1.42 10.39
CA LEU A 280 -18.42 -0.88 9.74
C LEU A 280 -19.32 -2.02 9.29
N VAL A 281 -20.56 -1.99 9.75
CA VAL A 281 -21.60 -2.90 9.31
C VAL A 281 -22.55 -2.12 8.41
N GLY A 282 -22.29 -2.15 7.10
CA GLY A 282 -23.10 -1.47 6.09
C GLY A 282 -23.21 -2.30 4.81
N GLY A 283 -24.42 -2.73 4.45
CA GLY A 283 -24.66 -3.57 3.26
C GLY A 283 -24.24 -5.03 3.42
N THR A 284 -23.77 -5.66 2.33
CA THR A 284 -23.42 -7.10 2.27
C THR A 284 -21.95 -7.40 2.54
N ALA A 285 -21.10 -6.39 2.82
CA ALA A 285 -19.68 -6.57 3.12
C ALA A 285 -19.32 -5.86 4.44
N ALA A 286 -18.52 -6.52 5.27
CA ALA A 286 -17.93 -5.90 6.45
C ALA A 286 -16.70 -5.11 6.02
N TYR A 287 -16.55 -3.88 6.55
CA TYR A 287 -15.37 -3.07 6.32
C TYR A 287 -14.70 -2.73 7.64
N GLN A 288 -13.39 -2.51 7.58
CA GLN A 288 -12.59 -2.07 8.72
C GLN A 288 -12.02 -0.69 8.43
N ASN A 289 -12.20 0.25 9.37
CA ASN A 289 -11.43 1.48 9.43
C ASN A 289 -10.36 1.33 10.52
N LEU A 290 -9.24 2.02 10.36
CA LEU A 290 -8.19 2.07 11.37
C LEU A 290 -7.69 3.50 11.57
N PHE A 291 -7.28 3.78 12.79
CA PHE A 291 -6.76 5.07 13.22
C PHE A 291 -5.57 4.86 14.14
N VAL A 292 -4.55 5.70 14.03
CA VAL A 292 -3.42 5.72 14.96
C VAL A 292 -3.34 7.06 15.64
N TYR A 293 -3.28 7.05 16.96
CA TYR A 293 -3.21 8.25 17.78
C TYR A 293 -1.93 8.30 18.61
N ASP A 294 -1.40 9.51 18.79
CA ASP A 294 -0.37 9.85 19.76
C ASP A 294 -0.94 10.71 20.90
N ASN A 295 -0.17 10.91 21.96
CA ASN A 295 -0.61 11.60 23.17
C ASN A 295 -1.91 10.99 23.73
N ILE A 296 -1.96 9.66 23.78
CA ILE A 296 -3.16 8.83 23.97
C ILE A 296 -3.89 9.04 25.32
N MET A 297 -3.26 9.71 26.28
CA MET A 297 -3.88 10.07 27.57
C MET A 297 -4.44 11.49 27.59
N ALA A 298 -4.22 12.28 26.53
CA ALA A 298 -4.73 13.63 26.41
C ALA A 298 -6.25 13.62 26.18
N VAL A 299 -6.92 14.72 26.57
CA VAL A 299 -8.35 14.91 26.29
C VAL A 299 -8.64 14.91 24.79
N LYS A 300 -7.66 15.34 23.98
CA LYS A 300 -7.69 15.30 22.53
C LYS A 300 -6.39 14.67 22.02
N PRO A 301 -6.35 13.34 21.85
CA PRO A 301 -5.21 12.65 21.24
C PRO A 301 -4.96 13.16 19.82
N LEU A 302 -3.70 13.12 19.38
CA LEU A 302 -3.31 13.55 18.04
C LEU A 302 -3.47 12.40 17.06
N LEU A 303 -4.33 12.55 16.05
CA LEU A 303 -4.42 11.58 14.95
C LEU A 303 -3.15 11.66 14.10
N LEU A 304 -2.46 10.53 13.93
CA LEU A 304 -1.24 10.40 13.13
C LEU A 304 -1.46 9.68 11.80
N PHE A 305 -2.44 8.77 11.75
CA PHE A 305 -2.68 7.92 10.57
C PHE A 305 -4.11 7.41 10.56
N SER A 306 -4.67 7.25 9.36
CA SER A 306 -5.93 6.57 9.15
C SER A 306 -5.94 5.82 7.83
N LEU A 307 -6.66 4.68 7.80
CA LEU A 307 -7.05 3.99 6.58
C LEU A 307 -8.52 3.60 6.68
N PHE A 308 -9.22 3.67 5.56
CA PHE A 308 -10.66 3.49 5.51
C PHE A 308 -11.05 2.31 4.62
N ARG A 309 -12.17 1.68 4.95
CA ARG A 309 -12.87 0.73 4.11
C ARG A 309 -12.04 -0.47 3.66
N LEU A 310 -11.17 -0.98 4.53
CA LEU A 310 -10.49 -2.25 4.28
C LEU A 310 -11.54 -3.37 4.18
N VAL A 311 -11.66 -4.01 3.02
CA VAL A 311 -12.72 -4.99 2.74
C VAL A 311 -12.46 -6.26 3.54
N GLN A 312 -13.38 -6.61 4.45
CA GLN A 312 -13.19 -7.67 5.44
C GLN A 312 -11.82 -7.57 6.14
N GLY A 313 -11.39 -6.33 6.38
CA GLY A 313 -10.04 -6.03 6.78
C GLY A 313 -9.74 -6.31 8.24
N ASP A 314 -8.45 -6.36 8.54
CA ASP A 314 -7.88 -6.42 9.88
C ASP A 314 -6.59 -5.58 9.91
N ALA A 315 -6.19 -5.15 11.10
CA ALA A 315 -4.97 -4.40 11.33
C ALA A 315 -4.39 -4.71 12.71
N LYS A 316 -3.07 -4.84 12.78
CA LYS A 316 -2.35 -5.05 14.04
C LYS A 316 -1.00 -4.34 14.05
N ILE A 317 -0.43 -4.21 15.24
CA ILE A 317 0.94 -3.75 15.44
C ILE A 317 1.87 -4.95 15.24
N SER A 318 2.82 -4.82 14.32
CA SER A 318 3.82 -5.85 14.04
C SER A 318 4.83 -5.97 15.19
N ASN A 319 5.59 -7.07 15.22
CA ASN A 319 6.72 -7.24 16.13
C ASN A 319 7.88 -6.26 15.84
N HIS A 320 7.73 -5.37 14.85
CA HIS A 320 8.70 -4.36 14.46
C HIS A 320 8.20 -2.92 14.66
N ASN A 321 7.12 -2.72 15.43
CA ASN A 321 6.51 -1.39 15.64
C ASN A 321 6.00 -0.73 14.35
N THR A 322 5.62 -1.54 13.36
CA THR A 322 4.93 -1.08 12.15
C THR A 322 3.46 -1.46 12.21
N ILE A 323 2.63 -0.78 11.42
CA ILE A 323 1.22 -1.12 11.25
C ILE A 323 1.15 -2.10 10.10
N ILE A 324 0.57 -3.27 10.31
CA ILE A 324 0.36 -4.27 9.26
C ILE A 324 -1.12 -4.53 9.08
N THR A 325 -1.59 -4.49 7.83
CA THR A 325 -2.99 -4.65 7.47
C THR A 325 -3.20 -5.91 6.66
N SER A 326 -4.40 -6.47 6.73
CA SER A 326 -4.91 -7.45 5.77
C SER A 326 -6.26 -7.01 5.26
N GLU A 327 -6.55 -7.22 3.99
CA GLU A 327 -7.86 -7.01 3.40
C GLU A 327 -8.09 -7.94 2.22
N VAL A 328 -9.34 -8.00 1.76
CA VAL A 328 -9.73 -8.67 0.54
C VAL A 328 -9.49 -7.73 -0.63
N ASP A 329 -8.71 -8.17 -1.62
CA ASP A 329 -8.77 -7.66 -2.99
C ASP A 329 -9.90 -8.42 -3.72
N PRO A 330 -11.04 -7.77 -4.04
CA PRO A 330 -12.15 -8.43 -4.73
C PRO A 330 -11.87 -8.77 -6.21
N ALA A 331 -10.91 -8.09 -6.82
CA ALA A 331 -10.47 -8.25 -8.20
C ALA A 331 -9.28 -9.21 -8.33
N SER A 332 -8.77 -9.73 -7.22
CA SER A 332 -7.67 -10.68 -7.21
C SER A 332 -8.05 -11.99 -7.90
N SER A 333 -7.05 -12.74 -8.35
CA SER A 333 -7.25 -14.03 -8.98
C SER A 333 -7.86 -15.09 -8.06
N VAL A 334 -7.83 -14.89 -6.73
CA VAL A 334 -8.46 -15.82 -5.77
C VAL A 334 -9.88 -15.42 -5.45
N ASN A 335 -10.23 -14.13 -5.47
CA ASN A 335 -11.52 -13.61 -5.04
C ASN A 335 -12.48 -13.26 -6.19
N THR A 336 -11.98 -13.03 -7.39
CA THR A 336 -12.80 -12.68 -8.56
C THR A 336 -13.93 -13.69 -8.76
N GLY A 337 -15.17 -13.18 -8.80
CA GLY A 337 -16.38 -13.98 -9.03
C GLY A 337 -16.87 -14.77 -7.82
N ARG A 338 -16.27 -14.61 -6.64
CA ARG A 338 -16.78 -15.21 -5.40
C ARG A 338 -17.87 -14.38 -4.74
N PRO A 339 -18.84 -15.01 -4.06
CA PRO A 339 -19.77 -14.30 -3.22
C PRO A 339 -19.07 -13.75 -1.97
N ASN A 340 -19.62 -12.68 -1.37
CA ASN A 340 -19.00 -11.99 -0.23
C ASN A 340 -18.63 -12.89 0.95
N ALA A 341 -19.43 -13.93 1.24
CA ALA A 341 -19.16 -14.85 2.34
C ALA A 341 -17.91 -15.75 2.14
N ASP A 342 -17.46 -15.89 0.89
CA ASP A 342 -16.35 -16.78 0.50
C ASP A 342 -15.08 -16.02 0.09
N LEU A 343 -15.10 -14.68 0.24
CA LEU A 343 -13.94 -13.84 0.05
C LEU A 343 -12.90 -14.13 1.13
N VAL A 344 -11.63 -14.13 0.74
CA VAL A 344 -10.52 -14.39 1.65
C VAL A 344 -9.53 -13.23 1.61
N PRO A 345 -9.03 -12.74 2.77
CA PRO A 345 -8.00 -11.72 2.78
C PRO A 345 -6.74 -12.21 2.06
N ASP A 346 -6.23 -11.38 1.16
CA ASP A 346 -5.11 -11.68 0.29
C ASP A 346 -4.22 -10.47 0.01
N LEU A 347 -4.74 -9.25 0.16
CA LEU A 347 -3.95 -8.03 0.09
C LEU A 347 -3.45 -7.65 1.49
N TYR A 348 -2.13 -7.46 1.62
CA TYR A 348 -1.51 -7.08 2.89
C TYR A 348 -0.54 -5.91 2.67
N ARG A 349 -0.51 -4.98 3.62
CA ARG A 349 0.37 -3.80 3.55
C ARG A 349 1.07 -3.57 4.89
N GLU A 350 2.19 -2.88 4.83
CA GLU A 350 2.96 -2.46 6.00
C GLU A 350 3.20 -0.95 5.96
N PHE A 351 3.00 -0.28 7.10
CA PHE A 351 3.23 1.15 7.25
C PHE A 351 4.18 1.41 8.42
N GLU A 352 5.24 2.16 8.16
CA GLU A 352 6.27 2.52 9.13
C GLU A 352 6.31 4.03 9.31
N TRP A 353 6.60 4.48 10.54
CA TRP A 353 6.77 5.90 10.82
C TRP A 353 8.06 6.43 10.19
N PHE A 354 7.97 7.53 9.46
CA PHE A 354 9.11 8.20 8.86
C PHE A 354 9.29 9.60 9.44
N ASP A 355 10.29 9.78 10.32
CA ASP A 355 10.51 11.03 11.05
C ASP A 355 10.65 12.26 10.16
N ARG A 356 11.25 12.12 8.97
CA ARG A 356 11.43 13.22 8.02
C ARG A 356 10.11 13.74 7.47
N GLU A 357 9.15 12.85 7.24
CA GLU A 357 7.82 13.18 6.72
C GLU A 357 6.82 13.43 7.84
N ASN A 358 7.18 13.08 9.08
CA ASN A 358 6.31 13.15 10.25
C ASN A 358 4.97 12.44 9.98
N ALA A 359 5.05 11.31 9.30
CA ALA A 359 3.91 10.52 8.85
C ALA A 359 4.28 9.04 8.81
N PHE A 360 3.26 8.18 8.86
CA PHE A 360 3.43 6.81 8.43
C PHE A 360 3.53 6.76 6.92
N VAL A 361 4.37 5.89 6.38
CA VAL A 361 4.51 5.65 4.93
C VAL A 361 4.41 4.16 4.67
N GLN A 362 3.83 3.78 3.53
CA GLN A 362 3.85 2.38 3.12
C GLN A 362 5.29 1.96 2.81
N VAL A 363 5.71 0.82 3.37
CA VAL A 363 7.04 0.24 3.15
C VAL A 363 6.91 -1.16 2.56
N SER A 364 7.95 -1.58 1.84
CA SER A 364 8.04 -2.95 1.32
C SER A 364 8.69 -3.87 2.35
N PHE A 365 8.06 -5.01 2.61
CA PHE A 365 8.66 -6.08 3.38
C PHE A 365 9.91 -6.64 2.66
N PRO A 366 11.06 -6.82 3.33
CA PRO A 366 12.28 -7.23 2.64
C PRO A 366 12.24 -8.62 1.97
N GLY A 367 11.41 -9.52 2.50
CA GLY A 367 11.28 -10.89 1.98
C GLY A 367 10.25 -11.00 0.85
N PHE A 368 10.45 -11.95 -0.06
CA PHE A 368 9.44 -12.32 -1.05
C PHE A 368 9.14 -13.81 -1.16
N PHE A 369 9.73 -14.65 -0.31
CA PHE A 369 9.40 -16.07 -0.28
C PHE A 369 9.92 -16.71 1.02
N PRO A 370 9.13 -17.53 1.72
CA PRO A 370 7.78 -17.98 1.37
C PRO A 370 6.70 -16.91 1.53
N ASP A 371 6.98 -15.88 2.31
CA ASP A 371 6.01 -14.86 2.69
C ASP A 371 6.35 -13.56 1.98
N LEU A 372 5.35 -12.97 1.32
CA LEU A 372 5.55 -11.75 0.52
C LEU A 372 5.43 -10.49 1.38
N THR A 373 4.79 -10.60 2.55
CA THR A 373 4.48 -9.48 3.43
C THR A 373 4.82 -9.82 4.87
N ARG A 374 5.08 -8.80 5.71
CA ARG A 374 5.34 -9.02 7.14
C ARG A 374 4.16 -9.67 7.85
N PHE A 375 2.92 -9.34 7.45
CA PHE A 375 1.73 -9.94 8.02
C PHE A 375 1.72 -11.46 7.86
N GLN A 376 2.07 -11.94 6.67
CA GLN A 376 2.19 -13.37 6.38
C GLN A 376 3.36 -13.98 7.16
N ALA A 377 4.53 -13.34 7.13
CA ALA A 377 5.73 -13.86 7.78
C ALA A 377 5.57 -14.00 9.31
N GLU A 378 4.98 -13.01 9.99
CA GLU A 378 4.72 -13.11 11.44
C GLU A 378 3.66 -14.16 11.77
N THR A 379 2.67 -14.35 10.89
CA THR A 379 1.67 -15.40 11.04
C THR A 379 2.31 -16.79 10.91
N ASP A 380 3.21 -16.95 9.96
CA ASP A 380 3.88 -18.22 9.70
C ASP A 380 5.03 -18.50 10.67
N GLN A 381 5.64 -17.47 11.24
CA GLN A 381 6.52 -17.59 12.41
C GLN A 381 5.77 -18.22 13.59
N ALA A 382 4.56 -17.72 13.90
CA ALA A 382 3.75 -18.28 14.99
C ALA A 382 3.31 -19.74 14.73
N LYS A 383 3.19 -20.16 13.47
CA LYS A 383 2.98 -21.57 13.10
C LYS A 383 4.26 -22.40 13.27
N ALA A 384 5.40 -21.89 12.82
CA ALA A 384 6.71 -22.51 12.99
C ALA A 384 7.10 -22.70 14.45
N ASP A 385 6.77 -21.73 15.31
CA ASP A 385 6.96 -21.81 16.76
C ASP A 385 6.14 -22.93 17.41
N ARG A 386 5.01 -23.30 16.79
CA ARG A 386 4.18 -24.46 17.17
C ARG A 386 4.57 -25.76 16.47
N GLY A 387 5.70 -25.77 15.74
CA GLY A 387 6.22 -26.95 15.04
C GLY A 387 5.56 -27.26 13.70
N GLN A 388 4.75 -26.35 13.16
CA GLN A 388 4.19 -26.47 11.80
C GLN A 388 5.20 -25.96 10.76
N ASP A 389 5.16 -26.48 9.54
CA ASP A 389 6.04 -26.06 8.43
C ASP A 389 7.53 -25.94 8.80
N PRO A 390 8.14 -26.99 9.41
CA PRO A 390 9.51 -26.93 9.94
C PRO A 390 10.56 -26.60 8.87
N TRP A 391 10.24 -26.83 7.59
CA TRP A 391 11.10 -26.51 6.46
C TRP A 391 11.41 -25.00 6.36
N LYS A 392 10.50 -24.11 6.80
CA LYS A 392 10.72 -22.65 6.81
C LYS A 392 11.84 -22.21 7.75
N ARG A 393 12.29 -23.08 8.67
CA ARG A 393 13.41 -22.83 9.59
C ARG A 393 14.76 -23.30 9.05
N ASP A 394 14.77 -23.96 7.89
CA ASP A 394 15.96 -24.42 7.19
C ASP A 394 16.18 -23.59 5.92
N ALA A 395 17.28 -22.83 5.87
CA ALA A 395 17.59 -21.93 4.77
C ALA A 395 17.74 -22.69 3.44
N LYS A 396 18.32 -23.89 3.47
CA LYS A 396 18.57 -24.71 2.29
C LYS A 396 17.26 -25.26 1.74
N ILE A 397 16.40 -25.80 2.60
CA ILE A 397 15.09 -26.31 2.17
C ILE A 397 14.21 -25.16 1.66
N THR A 398 14.25 -24.00 2.30
CA THR A 398 13.54 -22.80 1.84
C THR A 398 13.99 -22.40 0.41
N ALA A 399 15.29 -22.37 0.15
CA ALA A 399 15.82 -22.09 -1.19
C ALA A 399 15.42 -23.16 -2.24
N GLN A 400 15.35 -24.44 -1.85
CA GLN A 400 14.86 -25.51 -2.73
C GLN A 400 13.37 -25.33 -3.06
N HIS A 401 12.55 -24.98 -2.08
CA HIS A 401 11.13 -24.69 -2.28
C HIS A 401 10.89 -23.50 -3.22
N LEU A 402 11.74 -22.45 -3.13
CA LEU A 402 11.71 -21.34 -4.08
C LEU A 402 11.98 -21.84 -5.50
N ALA A 403 13.06 -22.60 -5.69
CA ALA A 403 13.46 -23.08 -7.02
C ALA A 403 12.39 -24.00 -7.64
N ALA A 404 11.76 -24.84 -6.83
CA ALA A 404 10.64 -25.68 -7.26
C ALA A 404 9.42 -24.83 -7.67
N LYS A 405 9.08 -23.80 -6.87
CA LYS A 405 7.90 -22.96 -7.11
C LYS A 405 8.02 -22.11 -8.38
N PHE A 406 9.13 -21.39 -8.56
CA PHE A 406 9.25 -20.40 -9.62
C PHE A 406 9.92 -20.94 -10.90
N TYR A 407 10.75 -21.96 -10.79
CA TYR A 407 11.55 -22.45 -11.92
C TYR A 407 11.21 -23.88 -12.34
N ALA A 408 10.24 -24.52 -11.66
CA ALA A 408 9.86 -25.92 -11.86
C ALA A 408 11.07 -26.88 -11.78
N TRP A 409 12.03 -26.56 -10.92
CA TRP A 409 13.15 -27.45 -10.62
C TRP A 409 12.70 -28.57 -9.67
N ASP A 410 13.48 -29.64 -9.58
CA ASP A 410 13.22 -30.73 -8.64
C ASP A 410 13.17 -30.19 -7.20
N ALA A 411 12.19 -30.61 -6.40
CA ALA A 411 12.05 -30.17 -5.01
C ALA A 411 13.26 -30.55 -4.13
N ASN A 412 14.03 -31.56 -4.54
CA ASN A 412 15.28 -31.98 -3.92
C ASN A 412 16.51 -31.58 -4.75
N ALA A 413 16.40 -30.56 -5.60
CA ALA A 413 17.51 -30.01 -6.36
C ALA A 413 18.73 -29.81 -5.43
N PRO A 414 19.94 -30.27 -5.82
CA PRO A 414 21.13 -30.12 -5.00
C PRO A 414 21.31 -28.69 -4.54
N ALA A 415 21.40 -28.50 -3.23
CA ALA A 415 21.55 -27.20 -2.61
C ALA A 415 22.74 -27.20 -1.64
N THR A 416 23.55 -26.15 -1.69
CA THR A 416 24.77 -25.99 -0.88
C THR A 416 24.72 -24.66 -0.17
N LEU A 417 24.95 -24.68 1.13
CA LEU A 417 25.07 -23.49 1.96
C LEU A 417 26.45 -22.87 1.69
N GLU A 418 26.47 -21.69 1.05
CA GLU A 418 27.72 -20.97 0.76
C GLU A 418 28.17 -20.16 1.99
N SER A 419 27.22 -19.59 2.76
CA SER A 419 27.49 -18.87 3.99
C SER A 419 26.25 -18.79 4.90
N GLY A 420 26.47 -18.59 6.20
CA GLY A 420 25.41 -18.39 7.20
C GLY A 420 24.50 -19.62 7.37
N GLY A 421 23.21 -19.40 7.62
CA GLY A 421 22.18 -20.46 7.66
C GLY A 421 22.19 -21.39 8.89
N GLY A 422 23.15 -21.22 9.80
CA GLY A 422 23.23 -21.92 11.07
C GLY A 422 22.13 -21.52 12.06
N LEU A 423 22.11 -22.18 13.22
CA LEU A 423 21.09 -21.98 14.26
C LEU A 423 20.95 -20.53 14.70
N HIS A 424 22.07 -19.80 14.76
CA HIS A 424 22.16 -18.41 15.26
C HIS A 424 22.46 -17.37 14.18
N ASP A 425 22.57 -17.79 12.93
CA ASP A 425 22.81 -16.86 11.83
C ASP A 425 21.51 -16.16 11.45
N ILE A 426 21.60 -14.85 11.16
CA ILE A 426 20.45 -14.04 10.72
C ILE A 426 20.40 -13.85 9.20
N GLN A 427 21.43 -14.33 8.49
CA GLN A 427 21.61 -14.26 7.04
C GLN A 427 22.08 -15.63 6.53
N ALA A 428 21.75 -15.95 5.29
CA ALA A 428 22.24 -17.14 4.61
C ALA A 428 22.37 -16.91 3.11
N VAL A 429 23.34 -17.57 2.49
CA VAL A 429 23.46 -17.67 1.03
C VAL A 429 23.46 -19.14 0.64
N VAL A 430 22.51 -19.54 -0.20
CA VAL A 430 22.34 -20.92 -0.66
C VAL A 430 22.46 -20.98 -2.17
N SER A 431 23.36 -21.83 -2.66
CA SER A 431 23.44 -22.22 -4.07
C SER A 431 22.44 -23.34 -4.33
N VAL A 432 21.56 -23.21 -5.32
CA VAL A 432 20.66 -24.28 -5.75
C VAL A 432 20.98 -24.62 -7.20
N LYS A 433 21.14 -25.91 -7.51
CA LYS A 433 21.55 -26.39 -8.84
C LYS A 433 20.48 -27.26 -9.50
N ASN A 434 20.14 -26.92 -10.73
CA ASN A 434 19.34 -27.74 -11.63
C ASN A 434 20.18 -28.90 -12.19
N THR A 435 19.71 -30.14 -12.04
CA THR A 435 20.38 -31.37 -12.50
C THR A 435 20.03 -31.77 -13.94
N GLY A 436 19.21 -30.98 -14.64
CA GLY A 436 18.90 -31.22 -16.06
C GLY A 436 20.10 -31.03 -16.99
N ALA A 437 19.96 -31.52 -18.23
CA ALA A 437 21.02 -31.51 -19.25
C ALA A 437 21.62 -30.11 -19.51
N SER A 438 20.81 -29.07 -19.44
CA SER A 438 21.25 -27.69 -19.68
C SER A 438 21.96 -27.05 -18.48
N GLY A 439 21.82 -27.65 -17.29
CA GLY A 439 22.36 -27.11 -16.04
C GLY A 439 21.82 -25.72 -15.70
N GLY A 440 21.95 -25.31 -14.45
CA GLY A 440 21.59 -23.97 -14.01
C GLY A 440 21.86 -23.86 -12.53
N THR A 441 22.43 -22.73 -12.10
CA THR A 441 22.71 -22.50 -10.68
C THR A 441 22.23 -21.11 -10.32
N ILE A 442 21.38 -21.03 -9.32
CA ILE A 442 20.97 -19.77 -8.70
C ILE A 442 21.65 -19.65 -7.33
N LYS A 443 21.95 -18.42 -6.93
CA LYS A 443 22.24 -18.06 -5.54
C LYS A 443 21.01 -17.43 -4.93
N VAL A 444 20.61 -17.93 -3.78
CA VAL A 444 19.44 -17.47 -3.02
C VAL A 444 19.96 -16.82 -1.75
N MET A 445 19.64 -15.54 -1.55
CA MET A 445 19.97 -14.79 -0.34
C MET A 445 18.76 -14.82 0.58
N LEU A 446 18.98 -15.17 1.85
CA LEU A 446 17.92 -15.28 2.84
C LEU A 446 18.26 -14.49 4.10
N SER A 447 17.23 -13.99 4.76
CA SER A 447 17.32 -13.38 6.09
C SER A 447 16.32 -14.04 7.04
N ARG A 448 16.68 -14.13 8.33
CA ARG A 448 15.70 -14.56 9.35
C ARG A 448 14.73 -13.42 9.63
N LEU A 449 13.45 -13.76 9.78
CA LEU A 449 12.42 -12.81 10.16
C LEU A 449 12.86 -12.02 11.40
N THR A 450 12.83 -10.69 11.32
CA THR A 450 13.18 -9.75 12.40
C THR A 450 14.58 -9.96 13.02
N GLY A 451 15.51 -10.57 12.28
CA GLY A 451 16.84 -10.88 12.82
C GLY A 451 16.80 -11.85 14.00
N ASN A 452 15.73 -12.65 14.13
CA ASN A 452 15.58 -13.60 15.23
C ASN A 452 16.55 -14.78 15.04
N ALA A 453 17.75 -14.64 15.61
CA ALA A 453 18.79 -15.65 15.66
C ALA A 453 18.40 -16.91 16.48
N ASN A 454 17.20 -16.99 17.04
CA ASN A 454 16.77 -18.11 17.88
C ASN A 454 15.47 -18.73 17.37
N GLY A 455 15.47 -19.14 16.10
CA GLY A 455 14.37 -19.89 15.49
C GLY A 455 13.45 -19.09 14.57
N GLY A 456 13.90 -17.91 14.10
CA GLY A 456 13.21 -17.16 13.06
C GLY A 456 13.07 -17.98 11.76
N ILE A 457 11.92 -17.88 11.08
CA ILE A 457 11.75 -18.42 9.73
C ILE A 457 12.65 -17.68 8.74
N TRP A 458 13.02 -18.34 7.64
CA TRP A 458 13.85 -17.77 6.59
C TRP A 458 12.99 -17.17 5.49
N GLU A 459 13.28 -15.92 5.14
CA GLU A 459 12.71 -15.22 4.00
C GLU A 459 13.79 -14.97 2.96
N VAL A 460 13.50 -15.29 1.71
CA VAL A 460 14.34 -14.97 0.57
C VAL A 460 14.21 -13.49 0.27
N THR A 461 15.35 -12.81 0.15
CA THR A 461 15.45 -11.38 -0.10
C THR A 461 16.03 -11.04 -1.47
N ALA A 462 16.71 -11.99 -2.11
CA ALA A 462 17.17 -11.87 -3.49
C ALA A 462 17.44 -13.25 -4.11
N VAL A 463 17.33 -13.32 -5.43
CA VAL A 463 17.85 -14.41 -6.25
C VAL A 463 18.78 -13.84 -7.31
N GLU A 464 19.94 -14.47 -7.50
CA GLU A 464 20.94 -14.06 -8.48
C GLU A 464 21.46 -15.25 -9.27
N SER A 465 21.87 -15.01 -10.51
CA SER A 465 22.59 -15.97 -11.33
C SER A 465 23.75 -15.27 -12.01
N ASN A 466 24.85 -15.99 -12.25
CA ASN A 466 25.96 -15.43 -12.98
C ASN A 466 25.53 -15.01 -14.39
N GLY A 467 25.97 -13.83 -14.82
CA GLY A 467 25.74 -13.33 -16.17
C GLY A 467 24.37 -12.72 -16.42
N ILE A 468 23.51 -12.58 -15.40
CA ILE A 468 22.28 -11.76 -15.51
C ILE A 468 22.08 -10.86 -14.29
N ALA A 469 21.48 -9.68 -14.48
CA ALA A 469 21.11 -8.78 -13.39
C ALA A 469 19.94 -7.87 -13.81
N ILE A 470 19.18 -7.39 -12.82
CA ILE A 470 18.31 -6.22 -12.94
C ILE A 470 19.08 -5.06 -12.31
N ASN A 471 19.41 -4.04 -13.11
CA ASN A 471 20.19 -2.88 -12.67
C ASN A 471 19.29 -1.74 -12.20
N SER A 472 18.11 -1.62 -12.80
CA SER A 472 17.07 -0.64 -12.46
C SER A 472 15.71 -1.25 -12.79
N PRO A 473 14.66 -1.03 -11.99
CA PRO A 473 14.63 -0.24 -10.75
C PRO A 473 15.46 -0.86 -9.62
N GLU A 474 15.81 -0.06 -8.61
CA GLU A 474 16.35 -0.61 -7.37
C GLU A 474 15.29 -1.45 -6.65
N SER A 475 15.70 -2.53 -5.98
CA SER A 475 14.81 -3.35 -5.16
C SER A 475 14.06 -2.54 -4.11
N ARG A 476 12.77 -2.88 -3.91
CA ARG A 476 11.79 -2.29 -2.98
C ARG A 476 11.34 -0.88 -3.36
N ARG A 477 11.36 -0.56 -4.66
CA ARG A 477 10.83 0.70 -5.16
C ARG A 477 9.34 0.57 -5.43
N LEU A 478 8.65 1.71 -5.34
CA LEU A 478 7.31 1.84 -5.88
C LEU A 478 7.44 1.93 -7.41
N LEU A 479 6.86 0.95 -8.10
CA LEU A 479 6.76 0.90 -9.54
C LEU A 479 5.43 1.48 -9.97
N SER A 480 5.47 2.42 -10.90
CA SER A 480 4.30 2.96 -11.59
C SER A 480 4.32 2.49 -13.03
N ASN A 481 3.14 2.26 -13.61
CA ASN A 481 3.01 1.85 -15.01
C ASN A 481 3.15 3.07 -15.94
N PRO A 482 3.99 3.03 -17.01
CA PRO A 482 4.93 1.99 -17.41
C PRO A 482 6.24 1.95 -16.61
N VAL A 483 6.88 0.78 -16.54
CA VAL A 483 8.18 0.60 -15.87
C VAL A 483 9.29 0.46 -16.91
N ASP A 484 10.29 1.34 -16.83
CA ASP A 484 11.54 1.17 -17.58
C ASP A 484 12.50 0.31 -16.75
N VAL A 485 12.98 -0.79 -17.35
CA VAL A 485 13.87 -1.73 -16.66
C VAL A 485 15.20 -1.81 -17.39
N ASP A 486 16.29 -1.63 -16.65
CA ASP A 486 17.64 -1.87 -17.13
C ASP A 486 18.12 -3.24 -16.67
N VAL A 487 18.64 -4.03 -17.60
CA VAL A 487 19.06 -5.42 -17.35
C VAL A 487 20.42 -5.69 -17.97
N THR A 488 21.22 -6.47 -17.27
CA THR A 488 22.48 -7.01 -17.81
C THR A 488 22.25 -8.47 -18.20
N VAL A 489 22.64 -8.86 -19.41
CA VAL A 489 22.75 -10.28 -19.80
C VAL A 489 24.04 -10.52 -20.58
N ASP A 490 24.84 -11.47 -20.07
CA ASP A 490 26.12 -11.84 -20.64
C ASP A 490 25.93 -12.47 -22.03
N SER A 491 26.88 -12.15 -22.90
CA SER A 491 27.10 -12.76 -24.21
C SER A 491 27.10 -14.28 -24.22
N THR A 492 27.47 -14.95 -23.11
CA THR A 492 27.44 -16.42 -22.99
C THR A 492 26.01 -16.99 -23.05
N LEU A 493 25.00 -16.17 -22.78
CA LEU A 493 23.58 -16.51 -22.85
C LEU A 493 22.94 -16.10 -24.18
N LYS A 494 23.74 -15.67 -25.17
CA LYS A 494 23.26 -15.34 -26.52
C LYS A 494 22.49 -16.50 -27.16
N GLY A 495 21.31 -16.18 -27.70
CA GLY A 495 20.43 -17.13 -28.39
C GLY A 495 19.47 -17.89 -27.48
N GLN A 496 19.55 -17.70 -26.16
CA GLN A 496 18.57 -18.22 -25.22
C GLN A 496 17.32 -17.33 -25.18
N LYS A 497 16.19 -17.90 -24.75
CA LYS A 497 14.94 -17.15 -24.59
C LYS A 497 14.85 -16.60 -23.17
N GLY A 498 14.56 -15.31 -23.05
CA GLY A 498 14.36 -14.66 -21.76
C GLY A 498 12.97 -14.05 -21.63
N ALA A 499 12.56 -13.81 -20.38
CA ALA A 499 11.40 -13.02 -20.05
C ALA A 499 11.68 -12.17 -18.81
N LEU A 500 11.17 -10.95 -18.82
CA LEU A 500 11.10 -10.07 -17.67
C LEU A 500 9.62 -10.01 -17.26
N ILE A 501 9.32 -10.28 -15.99
CA ILE A 501 7.96 -10.53 -15.50
C ILE A 501 7.75 -9.75 -14.21
N ILE A 502 6.63 -9.05 -14.11
CA ILE A 502 6.12 -8.48 -12.86
C ILE A 502 5.07 -9.45 -12.30
N LEU A 503 5.29 -9.87 -11.06
CA LEU A 503 4.40 -10.73 -10.30
C LEU A 503 3.69 -9.93 -9.20
N ASP A 504 2.37 -10.08 -9.11
CA ASP A 504 1.51 -9.45 -8.09
C ASP A 504 1.66 -10.08 -6.70
N HIS A 505 0.82 -9.65 -5.75
CA HIS A 505 0.83 -10.16 -4.37
C HIS A 505 0.47 -11.64 -4.22
N LEU A 506 -0.01 -12.28 -5.29
CA LEU A 506 -0.34 -13.71 -5.41
C LEU A 506 0.67 -14.49 -6.26
N TYR A 507 1.78 -13.85 -6.66
CA TYR A 507 2.76 -14.35 -7.60
C TYR A 507 2.20 -14.64 -9.01
N LYS A 508 1.15 -13.91 -9.42
CA LYS A 508 0.62 -13.97 -10.79
C LYS A 508 1.33 -12.95 -11.67
N ALA A 509 1.68 -13.37 -12.87
CA ALA A 509 2.20 -12.45 -13.88
C ALA A 509 1.11 -11.46 -14.29
N ILE A 510 1.35 -10.17 -14.03
CA ILE A 510 0.45 -9.05 -14.38
C ILE A 510 1.04 -8.10 -15.43
N GLY A 511 2.31 -8.31 -15.77
CA GLY A 511 3.03 -7.57 -16.78
C GLY A 511 4.32 -8.30 -17.14
N GLY A 512 4.85 -8.00 -18.32
CA GLY A 512 6.14 -8.53 -18.72
C GLY A 512 6.52 -8.16 -20.13
N ALA A 513 7.80 -8.36 -20.43
CA ALA A 513 8.37 -8.17 -21.75
C ALA A 513 9.09 -9.44 -22.17
N SER A 514 8.98 -9.80 -23.45
CA SER A 514 9.89 -10.77 -24.04
C SER A 514 11.25 -10.12 -24.21
N VAL A 515 12.26 -10.87 -23.85
CA VAL A 515 13.62 -10.37 -23.73
C VAL A 515 14.45 -10.85 -24.95
N SER A 516 13.76 -11.23 -26.03
CA SER A 516 14.30 -11.76 -27.29
C SER A 516 15.34 -10.84 -27.97
N ASP A 517 15.44 -9.60 -27.52
CA ASP A 517 16.34 -8.57 -28.02
C ASP A 517 17.21 -7.92 -26.92
N LEU A 518 17.68 -8.66 -25.90
CA LEU A 518 18.63 -8.15 -24.87
C LEU A 518 19.90 -7.47 -25.39
N PHE A 519 20.19 -7.63 -26.69
CA PHE A 519 21.30 -7.01 -27.39
C PHE A 519 20.88 -5.84 -28.29
N SER A 520 19.59 -5.48 -28.29
CA SER A 520 19.10 -4.25 -28.91
C SER A 520 19.30 -3.08 -27.95
N ALA A 521 19.64 -1.91 -28.49
CA ALA A 521 20.09 -0.76 -27.71
C ALA A 521 18.99 -0.05 -26.88
N SER A 522 17.77 -0.58 -26.84
CA SER A 522 16.62 0.02 -26.14
C SER A 522 16.29 -0.74 -24.85
N LEU A 523 16.08 0.01 -23.76
CA LEU A 523 15.62 -0.53 -22.48
C LEU A 523 14.24 -1.18 -22.65
N PRO A 524 14.01 -2.41 -22.15
CA PRO A 524 12.68 -3.00 -22.13
C PRO A 524 11.75 -2.18 -21.23
N GLN A 525 10.64 -1.74 -21.81
CA GLN A 525 9.54 -1.15 -21.07
C GLN A 525 8.50 -2.23 -20.75
N ILE A 526 8.10 -2.32 -19.49
CA ILE A 526 7.02 -3.20 -19.03
C ILE A 526 5.75 -2.39 -18.80
N LEU A 527 4.69 -2.84 -19.44
CA LEU A 527 3.32 -2.51 -19.06
C LEU A 527 2.79 -3.56 -18.10
N PHE A 528 2.17 -3.13 -17.02
CA PHE A 528 1.48 -4.01 -16.09
C PHE A 528 0.14 -3.42 -15.68
N PHE A 529 -0.77 -4.28 -15.24
CA PHE A 529 -2.09 -3.90 -14.75
C PHE A 529 -2.28 -4.48 -13.35
N SER A 530 -2.22 -3.63 -12.33
CA SER A 530 -2.58 -4.02 -10.96
C SER A 530 -4.10 -3.96 -10.80
N SER A 531 -4.67 -4.87 -10.02
CA SER A 531 -6.12 -4.93 -9.74
C SER A 531 -6.59 -3.85 -8.75
N LEU A 532 -5.69 -2.96 -8.31
CA LEU A 532 -5.84 -2.07 -7.16
C LEU A 532 -6.79 -0.88 -7.37
N ASP A 533 -7.28 -0.66 -8.59
CA ASP A 533 -8.21 0.41 -8.92
C ASP A 533 -9.52 0.29 -8.11
N GLY A 534 -9.78 1.29 -7.23
CA GLY A 534 -11.04 1.40 -6.49
C GLY A 534 -11.12 0.61 -5.18
N MET A 535 -10.01 0.09 -4.65
CA MET A 535 -9.95 -0.48 -3.30
C MET A 535 -10.09 0.61 -2.20
N GLY A 536 -10.25 0.18 -0.95
CA GLY A 536 -10.34 1.06 0.23
C GLY A 536 -8.98 1.36 0.85
N GLY A 537 -8.76 2.60 1.30
CA GLY A 537 -7.45 3.13 1.62
C GLY A 537 -7.51 4.63 1.90
N SER A 538 -6.35 5.23 2.20
CA SER A 538 -6.28 6.66 2.48
C SER A 538 -5.84 7.44 1.25
N PRO A 539 -6.41 8.62 1.02
CA PRO A 539 -6.02 9.53 -0.05
C PRO A 539 -4.55 9.97 -0.04
N HIS A 540 -3.86 9.78 1.08
CA HIS A 540 -2.44 10.09 1.28
C HIS A 540 -1.50 9.00 0.75
N TYR A 541 -1.97 7.77 0.55
CA TYR A 541 -1.11 6.64 0.16
C TYR A 541 -1.56 6.11 -1.19
N PRO A 542 -0.72 6.20 -2.25
CA PRO A 542 -1.01 5.52 -3.50
C PRO A 542 -1.19 4.03 -3.20
N TYR A 543 -2.25 3.42 -3.76
CA TYR A 543 -2.49 2.00 -3.58
C TYR A 543 -1.31 1.23 -4.14
N ALA A 544 -0.51 0.66 -3.26
CA ALA A 544 0.56 -0.22 -3.63
C ALA A 544 0.33 -1.60 -3.02
N GLU A 545 0.56 -2.63 -3.83
CA GLU A 545 0.67 -4.00 -3.38
C GLU A 545 2.13 -4.44 -3.35
N GLU A 546 2.38 -5.50 -2.60
CA GLU A 546 3.66 -6.17 -2.60
C GLU A 546 3.80 -7.01 -3.88
N GLY A 547 4.95 -6.96 -4.53
CA GLY A 547 5.21 -7.69 -5.77
C GLY A 547 6.65 -8.11 -5.95
N VAL A 548 6.93 -8.71 -7.10
CA VAL A 548 8.27 -9.19 -7.47
C VAL A 548 8.55 -8.88 -8.94
N LEU A 549 9.70 -8.29 -9.23
CA LEU A 549 10.26 -8.21 -10.58
C LEU A 549 11.25 -9.37 -10.76
N THR A 550 11.05 -10.16 -11.82
CA THR A 550 11.92 -11.30 -12.13
C THR A 550 12.37 -11.31 -13.57
N LEU A 551 13.66 -11.56 -13.78
CA LEU A 551 14.26 -11.84 -15.08
C LEU A 551 14.68 -13.30 -15.11
N VAL A 552 14.17 -14.06 -16.08
CA VAL A 552 14.46 -15.47 -16.27
C VAL A 552 15.00 -15.73 -17.66
N ILE A 553 16.01 -16.59 -17.76
CA ILE A 553 16.56 -17.11 -19.02
C ILE A 553 16.38 -18.62 -19.04
N GLY A 554 15.76 -19.13 -20.10
CA GLY A 554 15.52 -20.55 -20.34
C GLY A 554 16.34 -21.09 -21.49
N ASP A 555 16.62 -22.39 -21.45
CA ASP A 555 17.22 -23.12 -22.56
C ASP A 555 16.26 -23.27 -23.76
N ALA A 556 16.71 -23.94 -24.83
CA ALA A 556 15.89 -24.20 -26.01
C ALA A 556 14.61 -25.02 -25.73
N SER A 557 14.55 -25.75 -24.62
CA SER A 557 13.36 -26.49 -24.16
C SER A 557 12.44 -25.67 -23.26
N GLY A 558 12.83 -24.43 -22.92
CA GLY A 558 12.12 -23.55 -22.00
C GLY A 558 12.42 -23.82 -20.52
N LYS A 559 13.40 -24.68 -20.20
CA LYS A 559 13.80 -24.92 -18.82
C LYS A 559 14.66 -23.75 -18.32
N ILE A 560 14.30 -23.17 -17.18
CA ILE A 560 15.05 -22.04 -16.61
C ILE A 560 16.46 -22.48 -16.20
N ILE A 561 17.47 -21.76 -16.70
CA ILE A 561 18.90 -21.99 -16.47
C ILE A 561 19.57 -20.86 -15.69
N ALA A 562 19.00 -19.65 -15.74
CA ALA A 562 19.42 -18.50 -14.96
C ALA A 562 18.20 -17.66 -14.57
N ALA A 563 18.19 -17.13 -13.36
CA ALA A 563 17.15 -16.22 -12.88
C ALA A 563 17.69 -15.18 -11.90
N THR A 564 17.08 -14.01 -11.91
CA THR A 564 17.22 -13.00 -10.85
C THR A 564 15.85 -12.48 -10.44
N MET A 565 15.66 -12.27 -9.13
CA MET A 565 14.39 -11.82 -8.55
C MET A 565 14.68 -10.73 -7.52
N GLN A 566 13.89 -9.67 -7.55
CA GLN A 566 13.90 -8.63 -6.55
C GLN A 566 12.49 -8.21 -6.14
N LYS A 567 12.38 -7.76 -4.89
CA LYS A 567 11.15 -7.29 -4.25
C LYS A 567 10.75 -5.93 -4.81
N GLU A 568 9.46 -5.66 -4.99
CA GLU A 568 8.96 -4.34 -5.39
C GLU A 568 7.62 -4.01 -4.73
N LEU A 569 7.29 -2.72 -4.69
CA LEU A 569 5.91 -2.25 -4.48
C LEU A 569 5.30 -1.91 -5.85
N LEU A 570 4.08 -2.36 -6.11
CA LEU A 570 3.40 -2.16 -7.37
C LEU A 570 2.26 -1.17 -7.16
N GLY A 571 2.40 0.04 -7.70
CA GLY A 571 1.35 1.05 -7.67
C GLY A 571 0.25 0.81 -8.69
N SER A 572 -0.89 1.46 -8.48
CA SER A 572 -1.93 1.69 -9.50
C SER A 572 -1.45 2.63 -10.60
#